data_AF-A0A3B0UID2-F1
#
_entry.id   AF-A0A3B0UID2-F1
#
_cell.length_a   1.000
_cell.length_b   1.000
_cell.length_c   1.000
_cell.angle_alpha   90.00
_cell.angle_beta   90.00
_cell.angle_gamma   90.00
#
_symmetry.space_group_name_H-M   'P 1'
#
loop_
_entity.id
_entity.type
_entity.pdbx_description
1 polymer ?
#
loop_
_entity_poly.entity_id
_entity_poly.type
_entity_poly.pdbx_seq_one_letter_code
_entity_poly.pdbx_strand_id
1 'polypeptide(L)'
;MKMINLLKIAGSGVLFILLASWLITSTASQVRAEVAAPTTIIIDSSEDLSDSGNFDNETCTFTSGAIFVPAADGKCTLRRAILEAGARPDGDRPITIQFNIPTSDPNYNATLQIWEVQIDESFVWELDRRFIIDDGGQVTIDGDTQPGGRTDGPKIMVNTNRDNLAIFGRSLEVRTSNNVIRNLGFIGGGQIILYEAGNLIEDNWMGLTADGSGLSLASTASTQAMRSMARGGIIMPNEASDDNIIRNNRIIGASERAIRITSGGDNNLIEGNFIGMNADGLVPAPFNSGIDCTRELDYNVNLWYGGRSIQVTGSNNSIINNRFAGLHVTQSTNDTPPITMEISGDGHTVTGNIIGRDVAGNDIGVCGQGMLLQGTEHLVEFNTIVHSRNGFEPNDDGTDFDSAILTQSFDVGSGNWITVRKNTVIDAGEATHPDHVYRFASPGVPIELRQFNPAKVTNIDGVLVSGTQGDDAVVPGPTTISAACPNCQIYLYADDLDGRIEAHEFLGEATADGNGNWSATLSRPLTANEGLRTQSMANGNGVIHIFGAGTTSRLSDDLYTPTPEGYYLYLPTIIR
;
A
#
# COMPACT_ATOMS: atom_id res chain seq x y z
N MET A 1 -38.97 -63.46 -33.68
CA MET A 1 -40.43 -63.28 -33.77
C MET A 1 -40.77 -61.97 -33.06
N LYS A 2 -41.12 -60.91 -33.82
CA LYS A 2 -41.80 -59.61 -33.46
C LYS A 2 -41.20 -58.76 -32.32
N MET A 3 -41.17 -57.42 -32.29
CA MET A 3 -41.52 -56.25 -33.12
C MET A 3 -40.97 -55.05 -32.29
N ILE A 4 -40.13 -54.16 -32.83
CA ILE A 4 -40.39 -52.75 -33.21
C ILE A 4 -41.20 -51.89 -32.20
N ASN A 5 -40.57 -50.82 -31.68
CA ASN A 5 -41.01 -49.39 -31.66
C ASN A 5 -39.98 -48.57 -30.86
N LEU A 6 -39.14 -47.72 -31.45
CA LEU A 6 -39.38 -46.31 -31.87
C LEU A 6 -40.07 -45.42 -30.81
N LEU A 7 -39.28 -44.56 -30.14
CA LEU A 7 -39.69 -43.19 -29.83
C LEU A 7 -38.45 -42.29 -29.64
N LYS A 8 -38.24 -41.37 -30.59
CA LYS A 8 -37.55 -40.09 -30.38
C LYS A 8 -38.53 -39.14 -29.69
N ILE A 9 -38.05 -38.25 -28.81
CA ILE A 9 -38.37 -36.80 -28.78
C ILE A 9 -37.60 -36.10 -27.64
N ALA A 10 -36.97 -34.99 -28.03
CA ALA A 10 -36.65 -33.75 -27.32
C ALA A 10 -35.78 -33.76 -26.05
N GLY A 11 -34.57 -33.20 -26.20
CA GLY A 11 -34.32 -31.85 -25.72
C GLY A 11 -34.21 -31.68 -24.20
N SER A 12 -32.99 -31.72 -23.69
CA SER A 12 -32.63 -31.01 -22.46
C SER A 12 -31.20 -30.51 -22.63
N GLY A 13 -31.10 -29.19 -22.76
CA GLY A 13 -29.83 -28.48 -22.80
C GLY A 13 -29.09 -28.73 -21.50
N VAL A 14 -27.90 -29.31 -21.62
CA VAL A 14 -26.95 -29.41 -20.52
C VAL A 14 -26.31 -28.04 -20.39
N LEU A 15 -26.87 -27.22 -19.49
CA LEU A 15 -26.25 -26.01 -18.98
C LEU A 15 -25.03 -26.44 -18.17
N PHE A 16 -23.84 -26.40 -18.79
CA PHE A 16 -22.57 -26.52 -18.09
C PHE A 16 -22.36 -25.25 -17.26
N ILE A 17 -22.77 -25.30 -15.99
CA ILE A 17 -22.36 -24.31 -14.99
C ILE A 17 -20.90 -24.63 -14.64
N LEU A 18 -19.98 -23.84 -15.20
CA LEU A 18 -18.61 -23.72 -14.72
C LEU A 18 -18.66 -23.16 -13.29
N LEU A 19 -18.59 -24.05 -12.29
CA LEU A 19 -18.22 -23.65 -10.94
C LEU A 19 -16.75 -23.22 -10.98
N ALA A 20 -16.52 -21.91 -11.14
CA ALA A 20 -15.26 -21.29 -10.79
C ALA A 20 -15.10 -21.44 -9.28
N SER A 21 -14.32 -22.42 -8.86
CA SER A 21 -13.86 -22.57 -7.48
C SER A 21 -12.94 -21.40 -7.15
N TRP A 22 -13.53 -20.30 -6.67
CA TRP A 22 -12.82 -19.28 -5.93
C TRP A 22 -12.32 -19.94 -4.64
N LEU A 23 -11.03 -20.28 -4.62
CA LEU A 23 -10.28 -20.44 -3.38
C LEU A 23 -10.18 -19.04 -2.76
N ILE A 24 -11.22 -18.64 -2.04
CA ILE A 24 -11.11 -17.61 -1.02
C ILE A 24 -10.18 -18.23 0.01
N THR A 25 -8.90 -17.91 -0.05
CA THR A 25 -8.02 -18.05 1.10
C THR A 25 -8.60 -17.12 2.16
N SER A 26 -9.51 -17.65 2.98
CA SER A 26 -9.86 -17.01 4.23
C SER A 26 -8.56 -16.99 5.03
N THR A 27 -7.85 -15.86 5.00
CA THR A 27 -6.95 -15.54 6.09
C THR A 27 -7.85 -15.61 7.32
N ALA A 28 -7.59 -16.61 8.17
CA ALA A 28 -8.27 -16.71 9.43
C ALA A 28 -7.87 -15.44 10.19
N SER A 29 -8.70 -14.40 10.11
CA SER A 29 -8.62 -13.28 11.03
C SER A 29 -8.66 -13.94 12.39
N GLN A 30 -7.55 -13.92 13.12
CA GLN A 30 -7.54 -14.40 14.48
C GLN A 30 -8.49 -13.49 15.23
N VAL A 31 -9.75 -13.92 15.34
CA VAL A 31 -10.72 -13.34 16.26
C VAL A 31 -10.17 -13.70 17.63
N ARG A 32 -9.24 -12.88 18.12
CA ARG A 32 -8.77 -12.94 19.49
C ARG A 32 -10.01 -12.62 20.32
N ALA A 33 -10.53 -13.63 21.01
CA ALA A 33 -11.66 -13.44 21.91
C ALA A 33 -11.28 -12.31 22.87
N GLU A 34 -12.10 -11.25 22.90
CA GLU A 34 -11.92 -10.11 23.78
C GLU A 34 -12.06 -10.62 25.22
N VAL A 35 -10.92 -10.86 25.87
CA VAL A 35 -10.87 -11.19 27.28
C VAL A 35 -11.31 -9.91 28.00
N ALA A 36 -12.37 -9.99 28.81
CA ALA A 36 -12.84 -8.85 29.59
C ALA A 36 -11.66 -8.21 30.32
N ALA A 37 -11.39 -6.93 30.04
CA ALA A 37 -10.24 -6.26 30.59
C ALA A 37 -10.37 -6.18 32.12
N PRO A 38 -9.40 -6.70 32.89
CA PRO A 38 -9.39 -6.55 34.34
C PRO A 38 -9.32 -5.09 34.76
N THR A 39 -8.77 -4.22 33.91
CA THR A 39 -8.58 -2.79 34.21
C THR A 39 -9.13 -1.91 33.10
N THR A 40 -9.93 -0.91 33.50
CA THR A 40 -10.44 0.14 32.61
C THR A 40 -10.02 1.51 33.14
N ILE A 41 -9.42 2.33 32.28
CA ILE A 41 -9.08 3.73 32.55
C ILE A 41 -10.02 4.59 31.71
N ILE A 42 -10.75 5.51 32.35
CA ILE A 42 -11.79 6.32 31.67
C ILE A 42 -11.32 7.76 31.56
N ILE A 43 -11.11 8.22 30.33
CA ILE A 43 -10.82 9.60 29.98
C ILE A 43 -12.12 10.42 30.05
N ASP A 44 -12.11 11.51 30.80
CA ASP A 44 -13.29 12.36 31.04
C ASP A 44 -13.07 13.83 30.66
N SER A 45 -11.89 14.17 30.14
CA SER A 45 -11.50 15.51 29.75
C SER A 45 -10.71 15.50 28.45
N SER A 46 -11.04 16.41 27.52
CA SER A 46 -10.28 16.61 26.28
C SER A 46 -9.06 17.54 26.47
N GLU A 47 -9.01 18.25 27.59
CA GLU A 47 -7.90 19.14 27.92
C GLU A 47 -6.62 18.34 28.19
N ASP A 48 -5.49 18.97 27.95
CA ASP A 48 -4.19 18.48 28.38
C ASP A 48 -3.63 19.42 29.44
N LEU A 49 -4.08 19.19 30.67
CA LEU A 49 -3.79 20.05 31.81
C LEU A 49 -2.37 19.74 32.30
N SER A 50 -1.46 20.69 32.08
CA SER A 50 -0.11 20.67 32.63
C SER A 50 -0.03 21.62 33.82
N ASP A 51 0.06 21.10 35.03
CA ASP A 51 0.64 21.87 36.13
C ASP A 51 2.17 21.71 36.05
N SER A 52 2.89 22.83 36.09
CA SER A 52 4.25 22.97 35.54
C SER A 52 5.38 22.30 36.34
N GLY A 53 5.10 21.24 37.10
CA GLY A 53 6.08 20.57 37.97
C GLY A 53 6.10 19.03 37.99
N ASN A 54 5.01 18.32 37.65
CA ASN A 54 4.88 16.87 37.88
C ASN A 54 4.29 16.07 36.69
N PHE A 55 4.43 16.59 35.47
CA PHE A 55 3.81 16.06 34.25
C PHE A 55 4.06 14.56 33.98
N ASP A 56 5.22 14.03 34.35
CA ASP A 56 5.58 12.60 34.15
C ASP A 56 5.01 11.66 35.23
N ASN A 57 4.32 12.20 36.24
CA ASN A 57 3.96 11.47 37.45
C ASN A 57 2.46 11.50 37.78
N GLU A 58 1.69 12.36 37.10
CA GLU A 58 0.25 12.45 37.30
C GLU A 58 -0.52 11.42 36.48
N THR A 59 -1.24 10.55 37.17
CA THR A 59 -2.11 9.52 36.58
C THR A 59 -3.58 9.88 36.77
N CYS A 60 -4.49 9.08 36.22
CA CYS A 60 -5.93 9.32 36.39
C CYS A 60 -6.41 8.89 37.79
N THR A 61 -6.06 7.68 38.19
CA THR A 61 -6.51 7.06 39.45
C THR A 61 -5.44 6.23 40.14
N PHE A 62 -4.38 5.84 39.41
CA PHE A 62 -3.37 4.93 39.94
C PHE A 62 -2.46 5.61 40.97
N THR A 63 -1.93 4.82 41.90
CA THR A 63 -0.94 5.31 42.86
C THR A 63 0.12 4.24 43.03
N SER A 64 1.39 4.63 42.86
CA SER A 64 2.53 3.75 43.07
C SER A 64 3.67 4.51 43.74
N GLY A 65 3.84 4.25 45.04
CA GLY A 65 4.82 4.93 45.87
C GLY A 65 4.63 6.45 45.87
N ALA A 66 5.75 7.18 45.89
CA ALA A 66 5.78 8.64 45.77
C ALA A 66 5.98 9.11 44.32
N ILE A 67 5.96 8.19 43.34
CA ILE A 67 6.32 8.51 41.95
C ILE A 67 5.09 8.65 41.07
N PHE A 68 4.03 7.85 41.26
CA PHE A 68 2.76 8.09 40.58
C PHE A 68 1.67 8.46 41.56
N VAL A 69 1.02 9.58 41.28
CA VAL A 69 -0.08 10.13 42.07
C VAL A 69 -1.24 10.49 41.15
N PRO A 70 -2.49 10.35 41.59
CA PRO A 70 -3.63 10.87 40.84
C PRO A 70 -3.53 12.39 40.73
N ALA A 71 -3.91 12.94 39.59
CA ALA A 71 -3.91 14.37 39.36
C ALA A 71 -4.76 15.13 40.39
N ALA A 72 -4.26 16.28 40.86
CA ALA A 72 -4.94 17.06 41.90
C ALA A 72 -6.27 17.68 41.43
N ASP A 73 -6.43 17.88 40.11
CA ASP A 73 -7.65 18.39 39.49
C ASP A 73 -8.76 17.32 39.34
N GLY A 74 -8.43 16.05 39.60
CA GLY A 74 -9.35 14.92 39.51
C GLY A 74 -9.79 14.55 38.09
N LYS A 75 -9.17 15.13 37.04
CA LYS A 75 -9.51 14.85 35.64
C LYS A 75 -8.58 13.78 35.05
N CYS A 76 -9.14 12.90 34.24
CA CYS A 76 -8.40 11.93 33.45
C CYS A 76 -8.29 12.40 31.99
N THR A 77 -7.09 12.83 31.60
CA THR A 77 -6.76 13.21 30.22
C THR A 77 -6.16 12.01 29.47
N LEU A 78 -6.12 12.07 28.13
CA LEU A 78 -5.51 11.00 27.32
C LEU A 78 -4.04 10.74 27.68
N ARG A 79 -3.24 11.80 27.91
CA ARG A 79 -1.85 11.66 28.33
C ARG A 79 -1.75 10.91 29.67
N ARG A 80 -2.52 11.33 30.68
CA ARG A 80 -2.52 10.69 32.01
C ARG A 80 -2.98 9.24 31.94
N ALA A 81 -3.94 8.92 31.08
CA ALA A 81 -4.43 7.56 30.88
C ALA A 81 -3.36 6.65 30.27
N ILE A 82 -2.60 7.15 29.29
CA ILE A 82 -1.50 6.41 28.64
C ILE A 82 -0.32 6.22 29.61
N LEU A 83 0.05 7.27 30.36
CA LEU A 83 1.04 7.17 31.43
C LEU A 83 0.62 6.15 32.48
N GLU A 84 -0.64 6.19 32.94
CA GLU A 84 -1.19 5.22 33.88
C GLU A 84 -1.16 3.80 33.33
N ALA A 85 -1.51 3.61 32.06
CA ALA A 85 -1.44 2.30 31.43
C ALA A 85 0.00 1.78 31.42
N GLY A 86 1.01 2.57 31.06
CA GLY A 86 2.42 2.16 31.14
C GLY A 86 2.92 1.90 32.58
N ALA A 87 2.36 2.63 33.55
CA ALA A 87 2.71 2.57 34.97
C ALA A 87 2.20 1.32 35.70
N ARG A 88 1.10 0.73 35.25
CA ARG A 88 0.41 -0.37 35.94
C ARG A 88 1.14 -1.70 35.76
N PRO A 89 1.20 -2.54 36.82
CA PRO A 89 1.89 -3.82 36.78
C PRO A 89 1.20 -4.83 35.86
N ASP A 90 1.92 -5.88 35.45
CA ASP A 90 1.39 -6.92 34.55
C ASP A 90 0.14 -7.64 35.08
N GLY A 91 -0.07 -7.67 36.40
CA GLY A 91 -1.28 -8.24 37.02
C GLY A 91 -2.57 -7.48 36.69
N ASP A 92 -2.47 -6.24 36.19
CA ASP A 92 -3.60 -5.40 35.79
C ASP A 92 -3.96 -5.55 34.30
N ARG A 93 -3.23 -6.39 33.54
CA ARG A 93 -3.40 -6.55 32.08
C ARG A 93 -4.42 -7.64 31.72
N PRO A 94 -5.16 -7.49 30.60
CA PRO A 94 -5.13 -6.36 29.65
C PRO A 94 -5.78 -5.08 30.20
N ILE A 95 -5.37 -3.93 29.68
CA ILE A 95 -5.91 -2.61 30.04
C ILE A 95 -6.71 -2.04 28.87
N THR A 96 -7.88 -1.48 29.14
CA THR A 96 -8.63 -0.68 28.17
C THR A 96 -8.69 0.78 28.59
N ILE A 97 -8.23 1.67 27.72
CA ILE A 97 -8.44 3.12 27.81
C ILE A 97 -9.71 3.46 27.05
N GLN A 98 -10.72 3.93 27.78
CA GLN A 98 -12.04 4.30 27.26
C GLN A 98 -12.26 5.81 27.36
N PHE A 99 -13.16 6.32 26.54
CA PHE A 99 -13.55 7.72 26.55
C PHE A 99 -14.98 7.89 27.09
N ASN A 100 -15.17 8.89 27.95
CA ASN A 100 -16.47 9.32 28.46
C ASN A 100 -16.45 10.83 28.70
N ILE A 101 -16.06 11.59 27.67
CA ILE A 101 -15.94 13.04 27.73
C ILE A 101 -17.36 13.63 27.57
N PRO A 102 -17.82 14.51 28.48
CA PRO A 102 -19.16 15.07 28.37
C PRO A 102 -19.26 16.07 27.21
N THR A 103 -20.47 16.31 26.68
CA THR A 103 -20.69 17.36 25.66
C THR A 103 -20.56 18.78 26.21
N SER A 104 -20.44 18.93 27.53
CA SER A 104 -20.12 20.20 28.19
C SER A 104 -18.62 20.50 28.24
N ASP A 105 -17.79 19.54 27.81
CA ASP A 105 -16.35 19.72 27.70
C ASP A 105 -16.03 20.86 26.70
N PRO A 106 -15.03 21.72 26.99
CA PRO A 106 -14.74 22.91 26.19
C PRO A 106 -14.37 22.61 24.73
N ASN A 107 -13.84 21.43 24.42
CA ASN A 107 -13.43 21.07 23.06
C ASN A 107 -14.42 20.12 22.36
N TYR A 108 -15.67 20.06 22.83
CA TYR A 108 -16.75 19.41 22.09
C TYR A 108 -17.25 20.28 20.93
N ASN A 109 -17.17 19.76 19.71
CA ASN A 109 -17.73 20.41 18.52
C ASN A 109 -19.16 19.89 18.29
N ALA A 110 -20.17 20.70 18.63
CA ALA A 110 -21.57 20.31 18.51
C ALA A 110 -22.04 20.11 17.05
N THR A 111 -21.41 20.77 16.07
CA THR A 111 -21.77 20.66 14.65
C THR A 111 -21.31 19.32 14.07
N LEU A 112 -20.06 18.94 14.38
CA LEU A 112 -19.46 17.69 13.90
C LEU A 112 -19.72 16.51 14.84
N GLN A 113 -20.20 16.79 16.06
CA GLN A 113 -20.42 15.81 17.12
C GLN A 113 -19.15 15.02 17.46
N ILE A 114 -18.04 15.72 17.66
CA ILE A 114 -16.73 15.15 18.02
C ILE A 114 -16.12 15.85 19.24
N TRP A 115 -15.11 15.22 19.83
CA TRP A 115 -14.26 15.81 20.85
C TRP A 115 -12.84 15.96 20.31
N GLU A 116 -12.31 17.18 20.39
CA GLU A 116 -10.92 17.43 20.03
C GLU A 116 -10.03 17.36 21.28
N VAL A 117 -9.36 16.22 21.47
CA VAL A 117 -8.43 15.98 22.57
C VAL A 117 -7.12 16.68 22.26
N GLN A 118 -6.72 17.59 23.11
CA GLN A 118 -5.48 18.34 22.95
C GLN A 118 -4.30 17.52 23.47
N ILE A 119 -3.14 17.65 22.84
CA ILE A 119 -1.85 17.17 23.36
C ILE A 119 -0.87 18.33 23.22
N ASP A 120 -0.33 18.80 24.34
CA ASP A 120 0.74 19.80 24.39
C ASP A 120 2.00 19.24 23.71
N GLU A 121 2.43 19.93 22.67
CA GLU A 121 3.56 19.55 21.83
C GLU A 121 4.94 19.62 22.53
N SER A 122 5.01 20.22 23.72
CA SER A 122 6.26 20.35 24.47
C SER A 122 6.71 19.02 25.10
N PHE A 123 5.77 18.11 25.39
CA PHE A 123 6.01 16.93 26.22
C PHE A 123 6.05 15.63 25.43
N VAL A 124 6.74 14.63 25.97
CA VAL A 124 6.74 13.27 25.40
C VAL A 124 5.38 12.63 25.63
N TRP A 125 4.90 11.89 24.64
CA TRP A 125 3.65 11.14 24.70
C TRP A 125 3.91 9.69 24.29
N GLU A 126 4.18 8.83 25.27
CA GLU A 126 4.61 7.45 25.03
C GLU A 126 3.85 6.44 25.89
N LEU A 127 3.60 5.27 25.30
CA LEU A 127 3.19 4.06 26.00
C LEU A 127 4.43 3.17 26.19
N ASP A 128 5.03 3.26 27.37
CA ASP A 128 6.26 2.52 27.72
C ASP A 128 6.08 1.67 28.98
N ARG A 129 6.89 0.61 29.08
CA ARG A 129 7.02 -0.18 30.30
C ARG A 129 7.85 0.57 31.32
N ARG A 130 7.42 0.58 32.57
CA ARG A 130 8.19 1.24 33.63
C ARG A 130 9.39 0.42 34.10
N PHE A 131 9.21 -0.88 34.22
CA PHE A 131 10.23 -1.79 34.71
C PHE A 131 10.67 -2.72 33.60
N ILE A 132 11.96 -3.04 33.55
CA ILE A 132 12.53 -3.94 32.54
C ILE A 132 11.93 -5.36 32.57
N ILE A 133 11.29 -5.73 33.69
CA ILE A 133 10.66 -7.03 33.90
C ILE A 133 9.18 -7.06 33.47
N ASP A 134 8.58 -5.89 33.25
CA ASP A 134 7.17 -5.78 32.86
C ASP A 134 7.07 -5.80 31.33
N ASP A 135 6.02 -6.44 30.81
CA ASP A 135 5.71 -6.39 29.37
C ASP A 135 5.24 -4.97 28.98
N GLY A 136 4.47 -4.32 29.87
CA GLY A 136 3.92 -2.98 29.68
C GLY A 136 2.86 -2.85 28.57
N GLY A 137 2.68 -3.90 27.78
CA GLY A 137 1.80 -3.99 26.61
C GLY A 137 0.34 -4.35 26.94
N GLN A 138 -0.35 -4.96 25.98
CA GLN A 138 -1.76 -5.36 26.10
C GLN A 138 -2.70 -4.19 26.48
N VAL A 139 -2.45 -3.02 25.90
CA VAL A 139 -3.29 -1.83 26.07
C VAL A 139 -4.15 -1.63 24.84
N THR A 140 -5.45 -1.45 25.05
CA THR A 140 -6.39 -1.04 24.01
C THR A 140 -6.78 0.42 24.21
N ILE A 141 -6.52 1.26 23.22
CA ILE A 141 -7.02 2.63 23.12
C ILE A 141 -8.10 2.65 22.05
N ASP A 142 -9.35 2.90 22.43
CA ASP A 142 -10.49 2.78 21.53
C ASP A 142 -11.41 4.00 21.57
N GLY A 143 -11.35 4.81 20.51
CA GLY A 143 -12.18 6.01 20.37
C GLY A 143 -13.68 5.74 20.23
N ASP A 144 -14.11 4.54 19.83
CA ASP A 144 -15.54 4.24 19.67
C ASP A 144 -16.25 4.06 21.02
N THR A 145 -15.49 3.81 22.09
CA THR A 145 -16.00 3.73 23.46
C THR A 145 -16.63 5.04 23.94
N GLN A 146 -16.32 6.18 23.30
CA GLN A 146 -16.95 7.47 23.57
C GLN A 146 -18.47 7.38 23.35
N PRO A 147 -19.30 7.64 24.39
CA PRO A 147 -20.74 7.70 24.24
C PRO A 147 -21.16 8.94 23.45
N GLY A 148 -22.20 8.75 22.61
CA GLY A 148 -22.70 9.81 21.73
C GLY A 148 -21.76 10.11 20.56
N GLY A 149 -21.82 11.33 20.04
CA GLY A 149 -21.01 11.77 18.91
C GLY A 149 -21.57 11.40 17.54
N ARG A 150 -20.75 11.60 16.51
CA ARG A 150 -21.06 11.20 15.14
C ARG A 150 -21.09 9.68 14.99
N THR A 151 -21.79 9.24 13.94
CA THR A 151 -21.97 7.81 13.61
C THR A 151 -21.03 7.31 12.51
N ASP A 152 -20.33 8.22 11.84
CA ASP A 152 -19.36 7.91 10.80
C ASP A 152 -18.04 8.61 11.11
N GLY A 153 -16.95 7.85 11.07
CA GLY A 153 -15.60 8.28 11.46
C GLY A 153 -15.34 8.40 12.98
N PRO A 154 -14.10 8.73 13.36
CA PRO A 154 -13.67 8.83 14.76
C PRO A 154 -14.45 9.87 15.58
N LYS A 155 -14.94 9.52 16.76
CA LYS A 155 -15.56 10.49 17.70
C LYS A 155 -14.50 11.36 18.39
N ILE A 156 -13.29 10.83 18.52
CA ILE A 156 -12.15 11.46 19.18
C ILE A 156 -11.13 11.88 18.13
N MET A 157 -10.85 13.19 18.08
CA MET A 157 -9.79 13.76 17.25
C MET A 157 -8.66 14.24 18.16
N VAL A 158 -7.51 13.59 18.10
CA VAL A 158 -6.30 13.97 18.84
C VAL A 158 -5.58 15.08 18.08
N ASN A 159 -5.54 16.27 18.65
CA ASN A 159 -4.76 17.40 18.16
C ASN A 159 -3.39 17.43 18.82
N THR A 160 -2.37 17.07 18.06
CA THR A 160 -0.99 16.97 18.56
C THR A 160 -0.20 18.27 18.45
N ASN A 161 -0.76 19.33 17.85
CA ASN A 161 -0.11 20.63 17.67
C ASN A 161 -1.11 21.76 17.90
N ARG A 162 -1.67 21.80 19.11
CA ARG A 162 -2.70 22.76 19.52
C ARG A 162 -2.27 24.20 19.25
N ASP A 163 -1.03 24.54 19.60
CA ASP A 163 -0.55 25.93 19.52
C ASP A 163 -0.03 26.28 18.12
N ASN A 164 -0.23 25.40 17.14
CA ASN A 164 0.12 25.57 15.74
C ASN A 164 1.61 25.94 15.57
N LEU A 165 2.52 25.22 16.22
CA LEU A 165 3.95 25.50 16.14
C LEU A 165 4.55 25.02 14.82
N ALA A 166 5.58 25.73 14.34
CA ALA A 166 6.32 25.38 13.12
C ALA A 166 7.16 24.10 13.26
N ILE A 167 7.36 23.62 14.49
CA ILE A 167 8.04 22.36 14.81
C ILE A 167 7.10 21.15 14.82
N PHE A 168 5.82 21.39 14.53
CA PHE A 168 4.76 20.38 14.46
C PHE A 168 4.46 19.72 15.81
N GLY A 169 3.47 18.82 15.78
CA GLY A 169 3.05 18.08 16.95
C GLY A 169 3.88 16.86 17.27
N ARG A 170 3.66 16.32 18.47
CA ARG A 170 4.31 15.10 18.96
C ARG A 170 3.63 13.85 18.41
N SER A 171 4.42 12.81 18.20
CA SER A 171 3.94 11.49 17.81
C SER A 171 3.65 10.65 19.05
N LEU A 172 2.68 9.75 18.96
CA LEU A 172 2.46 8.70 19.95
C LEU A 172 3.52 7.62 19.75
N GLU A 173 4.40 7.46 20.73
CA GLU A 173 5.40 6.40 20.73
C GLU A 173 4.89 5.17 21.50
N VAL A 174 4.89 4.00 20.87
CA VAL A 174 4.44 2.74 21.46
C VAL A 174 5.65 1.83 21.63
N ARG A 175 6.14 1.71 22.86
CA ARG A 175 7.36 0.98 23.24
C ARG A 175 7.06 -0.37 23.89
N THR A 176 5.87 -0.91 23.63
CA THR A 176 5.38 -2.15 24.21
C THR A 176 4.65 -2.98 23.15
N SER A 177 4.51 -4.28 23.39
CA SER A 177 3.92 -5.21 22.43
C SER A 177 2.41 -5.39 22.62
N ASN A 178 1.74 -6.01 21.65
CA ASN A 178 0.36 -6.49 21.79
C ASN A 178 -0.69 -5.42 22.10
N ASN A 179 -0.47 -4.17 21.68
CA ASN A 179 -1.43 -3.08 21.87
C ASN A 179 -2.43 -2.97 20.73
N VAL A 180 -3.55 -2.32 20.98
CA VAL A 180 -4.57 -1.99 19.98
C VAL A 180 -4.83 -0.49 20.04
N ILE A 181 -4.73 0.19 18.90
CA ILE A 181 -5.07 1.61 18.76
C ILE A 181 -6.05 1.75 17.62
N ARG A 182 -7.28 2.18 17.94
CA ARG A 182 -8.36 2.23 16.95
C ARG A 182 -9.38 3.34 17.15
N ASN A 183 -10.09 3.63 16.06
CA ASN A 183 -11.20 4.58 16.02
C ASN A 183 -10.81 6.01 16.47
N LEU A 184 -9.55 6.42 16.25
CA LEU A 184 -9.04 7.74 16.57
C LEU A 184 -8.76 8.55 15.30
N GLY A 185 -8.93 9.87 15.37
CA GLY A 185 -8.41 10.80 14.38
C GLY A 185 -7.16 11.51 14.90
N PHE A 186 -6.17 11.77 14.04
CA PHE A 186 -4.95 12.51 14.38
C PHE A 186 -4.83 13.74 13.49
N ILE A 187 -4.78 14.91 14.12
CA ILE A 187 -4.54 16.22 13.49
C ILE A 187 -3.33 16.89 14.13
N GLY A 188 -2.69 17.83 13.42
CA GLY A 188 -1.56 18.58 13.97
C GLY A 188 -0.19 17.89 13.84
N GLY A 189 0.01 16.98 12.89
CA GLY A 189 1.36 16.53 12.56
C GLY A 189 1.91 15.32 13.30
N GLY A 190 1.16 14.74 14.23
CA GLY A 190 1.54 13.54 14.97
C GLY A 190 1.44 12.27 14.14
N GLN A 191 2.33 11.33 14.42
CA GLN A 191 2.35 9.98 13.88
C GLN A 191 2.09 8.96 15.00
N ILE A 192 1.88 7.70 14.63
CA ILE A 192 2.01 6.56 15.56
C ILE A 192 3.33 5.86 15.24
N ILE A 193 4.18 5.69 16.25
CA ILE A 193 5.47 5.03 16.09
C ILE A 193 5.47 3.75 16.92
N LEU A 194 5.59 2.60 16.27
CA LEU A 194 5.60 1.28 16.90
C LEU A 194 7.04 0.82 17.01
N TYR A 195 7.53 0.59 18.23
CA TYR A 195 8.90 0.12 18.48
C TYR A 195 8.99 -1.37 18.79
N GLU A 196 7.86 -2.05 18.93
CA GLU A 196 7.75 -3.43 19.40
C GLU A 196 6.69 -4.19 18.58
N ALA A 197 6.56 -5.49 18.83
CA ALA A 197 5.82 -6.41 17.98
C ALA A 197 4.33 -6.56 18.33
N GLY A 198 3.57 -7.15 17.40
CA GLY A 198 2.22 -7.66 17.67
C GLY A 198 1.16 -6.59 17.93
N ASN A 199 1.40 -5.33 17.56
CA ASN A 199 0.44 -4.25 17.72
C ASN A 199 -0.58 -4.23 16.56
N LEU A 200 -1.79 -3.79 16.84
CA LEU A 200 -2.88 -3.58 15.88
C LEU A 200 -3.25 -2.10 15.79
N ILE A 201 -3.10 -1.51 14.61
CA ILE A 201 -3.52 -0.14 14.31
C ILE A 201 -4.63 -0.19 13.27
N GLU A 202 -5.86 0.12 13.67
CA GLU A 202 -7.02 -0.02 12.81
C GLU A 202 -8.03 1.13 12.87
N ASP A 203 -8.71 1.39 11.75
CA ASP A 203 -9.83 2.33 11.67
C ASP A 203 -9.49 3.77 12.16
N ASN A 204 -8.21 4.16 12.05
CA ASN A 204 -7.76 5.50 12.41
C ASN A 204 -7.76 6.45 11.21
N TRP A 205 -7.99 7.73 11.47
CA TRP A 205 -7.84 8.82 10.50
C TRP A 205 -6.57 9.60 10.82
N MET A 206 -5.74 9.91 9.83
CA MET A 206 -4.51 10.66 10.03
C MET A 206 -4.36 11.75 8.96
N GLY A 207 -4.16 12.99 9.42
CA GLY A 207 -3.97 14.13 8.54
C GLY A 207 -5.24 14.66 7.87
N LEU A 208 -6.41 14.09 8.19
CA LEU A 208 -7.70 14.57 7.71
C LEU A 208 -8.20 15.76 8.55
N THR A 209 -8.98 16.64 7.95
CA THR A 209 -9.82 17.58 8.68
C THR A 209 -10.80 16.83 9.58
N ALA A 210 -11.30 17.48 10.63
CA ALA A 210 -12.21 16.85 11.58
C ALA A 210 -13.50 16.27 10.95
N ASP A 211 -14.00 16.91 9.89
CA ASP A 211 -15.13 16.46 9.09
C ASP A 211 -14.76 15.37 8.06
N GLY A 212 -13.47 15.08 7.88
CA GLY A 212 -12.97 14.08 6.94
C GLY A 212 -12.91 14.54 5.49
N SER A 213 -13.26 15.79 5.18
CA SER A 213 -13.44 16.26 3.80
C SER A 213 -12.13 16.48 3.04
N GLY A 214 -11.01 16.73 3.74
CA GLY A 214 -9.73 16.95 3.08
C GLY A 214 -8.54 16.94 4.03
N LEU A 215 -7.41 17.46 3.54
CA LEU A 215 -6.14 17.55 4.26
C LEU A 215 -6.19 18.61 5.37
N SER A 216 -5.78 18.23 6.57
CA SER A 216 -5.48 19.13 7.69
C SER A 216 -3.96 19.29 7.79
N LEU A 217 -3.46 20.51 7.59
CA LEU A 217 -2.04 20.80 7.70
C LEU A 217 -1.58 20.64 9.16
N ALA A 218 -0.41 20.03 9.35
CA ALA A 218 0.27 19.90 10.63
C ALA A 218 0.54 21.25 11.28
N SER A 219 0.85 22.26 10.46
CA SER A 219 1.04 23.64 10.92
C SER A 219 0.84 24.64 9.78
N THR A 220 0.25 25.79 10.11
CA THR A 220 0.14 26.97 9.24
C THR A 220 0.98 28.15 9.74
N ALA A 221 1.88 27.93 10.71
CA ALA A 221 2.70 28.97 11.33
C ALA A 221 3.59 29.72 10.33
N SER A 222 4.01 29.05 9.26
CA SER A 222 4.82 29.61 8.19
C SER A 222 4.67 28.79 6.91
N THR A 223 5.03 29.36 5.76
CA THR A 223 5.06 28.64 4.48
C THR A 223 5.97 27.41 4.54
N GLN A 224 7.12 27.51 5.22
CA GLN A 224 8.04 26.40 5.42
C GLN A 224 7.40 25.26 6.23
N ALA A 225 6.58 25.57 7.24
CA ALA A 225 5.88 24.56 8.03
C ALA A 225 4.81 23.84 7.17
N MET A 226 4.12 24.57 6.31
CA MET A 226 3.10 24.01 5.41
C MET A 226 3.67 22.98 4.42
N ARG A 227 4.98 23.02 4.11
CA ARG A 227 5.67 22.00 3.28
C ARG A 227 5.65 20.60 3.90
N SER A 228 5.44 20.51 5.21
CA SER A 228 5.30 19.22 5.88
C SER A 228 3.88 18.66 5.79
N MET A 229 2.97 19.35 5.10
CA MET A 229 1.58 18.93 4.87
C MET A 229 0.95 18.48 6.20
N ALA A 230 0.42 17.26 6.30
CA ALA A 230 -0.12 16.71 7.54
C ALA A 230 0.91 15.96 8.40
N ARG A 231 2.10 15.60 7.89
CA ARG A 231 3.12 14.69 8.48
C ARG A 231 2.66 13.28 8.90
N GLY A 232 1.38 13.09 9.21
CA GLY A 232 0.81 11.90 9.83
C GLY A 232 1.13 10.60 9.09
N GLY A 233 1.08 9.49 9.82
CA GLY A 233 1.42 8.16 9.33
C GLY A 233 1.77 7.20 10.46
N ILE A 234 2.12 5.98 10.09
CA ILE A 234 2.44 4.89 11.02
C ILE A 234 3.86 4.40 10.72
N ILE A 235 4.74 4.43 11.71
CA ILE A 235 6.18 4.19 11.53
C ILE A 235 6.62 3.03 12.43
N MET A 236 7.38 2.10 11.84
CA MET A 236 8.04 0.96 12.48
C MET A 236 9.55 1.10 12.23
N PRO A 237 10.29 1.74 13.15
CA PRO A 237 11.64 2.20 12.87
C PRO A 237 12.72 1.13 13.10
N ASN A 238 12.39 0.00 13.75
CA ASN A 238 13.38 -0.94 14.28
C ASN A 238 13.02 -2.42 14.05
N GLU A 239 13.99 -3.29 14.35
CA GLU A 239 13.93 -4.73 14.05
C GLU A 239 13.00 -5.50 14.99
N ALA A 240 12.55 -4.85 16.07
CA ALA A 240 11.59 -5.43 17.01
C ALA A 240 10.14 -5.19 16.58
N SER A 241 9.92 -4.44 15.49
CA SER A 241 8.59 -4.09 14.98
C SER A 241 8.00 -5.20 14.09
N ASP A 242 8.01 -6.43 14.59
CA ASP A 242 7.52 -7.62 13.87
C ASP A 242 6.03 -7.87 14.15
N ASP A 243 5.38 -8.67 13.29
CA ASP A 243 4.02 -9.19 13.52
C ASP A 243 2.95 -8.10 13.78
N ASN A 244 3.17 -6.85 13.37
CA ASN A 244 2.19 -5.79 13.50
C ASN A 244 1.15 -5.85 12.38
N ILE A 245 -0.07 -5.41 12.70
CA ILE A 245 -1.19 -5.33 11.76
C ILE A 245 -1.62 -3.88 11.63
N ILE A 246 -1.62 -3.36 10.41
CA ILE A 246 -2.05 -2.01 10.07
C ILE A 246 -3.16 -2.12 9.04
N ARG A 247 -4.40 -1.86 9.46
CA ARG A 247 -5.55 -2.08 8.59
C ARG A 247 -6.63 -1.02 8.62
N ASN A 248 -7.33 -0.84 7.50
CA ASN A 248 -8.49 0.07 7.39
C ASN A 248 -8.23 1.53 7.84
N ASN A 249 -6.98 1.96 7.87
CA ASN A 249 -6.66 3.34 8.23
C ASN A 249 -6.86 4.26 7.03
N ARG A 250 -7.17 5.53 7.30
CA ARG A 250 -7.28 6.60 6.29
C ARG A 250 -6.20 7.63 6.54
N ILE A 251 -5.26 7.77 5.60
CA ILE A 251 -4.07 8.59 5.78
C ILE A 251 -3.92 9.54 4.58
N ILE A 252 -3.79 10.83 4.85
CA ILE A 252 -3.59 11.85 3.81
C ILE A 252 -2.45 12.80 4.22
N GLY A 253 -1.68 13.28 3.24
CA GLY A 253 -0.69 14.34 3.41
C GLY A 253 0.53 13.95 4.23
N ALA A 254 0.85 12.66 4.31
CA ALA A 254 2.06 12.18 4.96
C ALA A 254 3.30 12.77 4.26
N SER A 255 4.14 13.55 4.96
CA SER A 255 5.35 14.14 4.36
C SER A 255 6.52 13.17 4.26
N GLU A 256 6.58 12.17 5.14
CA GLU A 256 7.61 11.13 5.13
C GLU A 256 7.10 9.89 4.41
N ARG A 257 6.19 9.14 5.04
CA ARG A 257 5.45 8.00 4.49
C ARG A 257 4.16 7.82 5.28
N ALA A 258 3.09 7.43 4.60
CA ALA A 258 1.85 7.05 5.26
C ALA A 258 2.05 5.83 6.16
N ILE A 259 2.81 4.83 5.68
CA ILE A 259 3.23 3.66 6.47
C ILE A 259 4.70 3.36 6.15
N ARG A 260 5.53 3.19 7.18
CA ARG A 260 6.97 2.97 7.01
C ARG A 260 7.48 1.83 7.89
N ILE A 261 8.17 0.87 7.28
CA ILE A 261 9.02 -0.13 7.96
C ILE A 261 10.44 0.14 7.48
N THR A 262 11.40 0.42 8.37
CA THR A 262 12.76 0.85 7.96
C THR A 262 13.91 -0.07 8.29
N SER A 263 13.90 -0.79 9.41
CA SER A 263 15.08 -1.52 9.87
C SER A 263 14.65 -2.86 10.45
N GLY A 264 14.54 -3.92 9.66
CA GLY A 264 13.80 -5.10 10.12
C GLY A 264 12.35 -4.76 10.46
N GLY A 265 11.56 -5.74 10.86
CA GLY A 265 10.10 -5.66 10.80
C GLY A 265 9.62 -6.71 9.83
N ASP A 266 9.54 -7.92 10.34
CA ASP A 266 9.15 -9.11 9.61
C ASP A 266 7.69 -9.47 9.90
N ASN A 267 7.07 -10.16 8.94
CA ASN A 267 5.73 -10.73 9.09
C ASN A 267 4.62 -9.71 9.41
N ASN A 268 4.81 -8.44 9.07
CA ASN A 268 3.79 -7.41 9.24
C ASN A 268 2.72 -7.52 8.15
N LEU A 269 1.49 -7.14 8.52
CA LEU A 269 0.33 -7.08 7.61
C LEU A 269 -0.12 -5.63 7.43
N ILE A 270 -0.10 -5.14 6.19
CA ILE A 270 -0.65 -3.85 5.77
C ILE A 270 -1.85 -4.13 4.87
N GLU A 271 -3.07 -3.93 5.38
CA GLU A 271 -4.29 -4.39 4.71
C GLU A 271 -5.40 -3.33 4.61
N GLY A 272 -6.00 -3.15 3.44
CA GLY A 272 -7.26 -2.39 3.32
C GLY A 272 -7.16 -0.90 3.67
N ASN A 273 -5.96 -0.32 3.71
CA ASN A 273 -5.76 1.09 4.03
C ASN A 273 -6.09 1.99 2.82
N PHE A 274 -6.57 3.20 3.10
CA PHE A 274 -6.84 4.25 2.11
C PHE A 274 -5.83 5.38 2.26
N ILE A 275 -4.98 5.57 1.26
CA ILE A 275 -3.87 6.53 1.33
C ILE A 275 -4.00 7.56 0.20
N GLY A 276 -3.93 8.84 0.58
CA GLY A 276 -4.01 9.99 -0.33
C GLY A 276 -5.42 10.46 -0.69
N MET A 277 -6.44 9.93 -0.03
CA MET A 277 -7.86 10.25 -0.25
C MET A 277 -8.50 10.86 0.99
N ASN A 278 -9.70 11.42 0.84
CA ASN A 278 -10.50 11.90 1.96
C ASN A 278 -11.10 10.73 2.79
N ALA A 279 -11.90 11.06 3.80
CA ALA A 279 -12.56 10.09 4.66
C ALA A 279 -13.57 9.17 3.94
N ASP A 280 -14.04 9.52 2.75
CA ASP A 280 -14.92 8.67 1.94
C ASP A 280 -14.11 7.72 1.03
N GLY A 281 -12.78 7.89 0.95
CA GLY A 281 -11.94 7.19 -0.01
C GLY A 281 -12.00 7.80 -1.41
N LEU A 282 -12.37 9.09 -1.49
CA LEU A 282 -12.46 9.86 -2.72
C LEU A 282 -11.34 10.88 -2.81
N VAL A 283 -10.95 11.22 -4.04
CA VAL A 283 -10.29 12.49 -4.32
C VAL A 283 -11.38 13.45 -4.82
N PRO A 284 -11.70 14.54 -4.11
CA PRO A 284 -12.85 15.36 -4.43
C PRO A 284 -12.61 16.25 -5.66
N ALA A 285 -13.70 16.67 -6.30
CA ALA A 285 -13.64 17.72 -7.32
C ALA A 285 -13.04 19.02 -6.74
N PRO A 286 -12.24 19.78 -7.53
CA PRO A 286 -11.95 19.59 -8.96
C PRO A 286 -10.78 18.65 -9.25
N PHE A 287 -10.25 17.94 -8.26
CA PHE A 287 -9.04 17.11 -8.38
C PHE A 287 -9.32 15.68 -8.86
N ASN A 288 -10.57 15.37 -9.20
CA ASN A 288 -11.05 14.02 -9.45
C ASN A 288 -10.97 13.58 -10.93
N SER A 289 -10.27 14.34 -11.76
CA SER A 289 -10.15 14.12 -13.21
C SER A 289 -8.67 14.08 -13.63
N GLY A 290 -7.90 13.21 -13.00
CA GLY A 290 -6.45 13.18 -13.09
C GLY A 290 -5.77 14.15 -12.12
N ILE A 291 -4.72 13.68 -11.47
CA ILE A 291 -3.96 14.49 -10.52
C ILE A 291 -3.01 15.45 -11.24
N ASP A 292 -3.03 16.71 -10.79
CA ASP A 292 -2.04 17.70 -11.18
C ASP A 292 -0.74 17.50 -10.37
N CYS A 293 0.32 17.11 -11.07
CA CYS A 293 1.64 16.85 -10.52
C CYS A 293 2.63 18.00 -10.71
N THR A 294 2.11 19.22 -10.89
CA THR A 294 2.92 20.43 -10.90
C THR A 294 3.78 20.48 -9.64
N ARG A 295 5.10 20.51 -9.84
CA ARG A 295 6.08 20.57 -8.74
C ARG A 295 6.07 21.97 -8.13
N GLU A 296 5.55 22.06 -6.92
CA GLU A 296 5.50 23.29 -6.13
C GLU A 296 6.24 23.09 -4.81
N LEU A 297 7.23 23.96 -4.56
CA LEU A 297 8.04 23.89 -3.34
C LEU A 297 7.21 24.24 -2.10
N ASP A 298 6.24 25.15 -2.25
CA ASP A 298 5.34 25.57 -1.19
C ASP A 298 3.94 24.98 -1.39
N TYR A 299 3.19 24.85 -0.29
CA TYR A 299 1.82 24.34 -0.34
C TYR A 299 0.89 25.25 -1.14
N ASN A 300 0.22 24.68 -2.14
CA ASN A 300 -0.78 25.36 -2.95
C ASN A 300 -2.17 24.74 -2.74
N VAL A 301 -3.11 25.50 -2.16
CA VAL A 301 -4.48 25.02 -1.88
C VAL A 301 -5.27 24.58 -3.13
N ASN A 302 -4.82 24.97 -4.33
CA ASN A 302 -5.42 24.56 -5.60
C ASN A 302 -4.87 23.22 -6.12
N LEU A 303 -4.01 22.55 -5.37
CA LEU A 303 -3.50 21.22 -5.68
C LEU A 303 -3.93 20.24 -4.60
N TRP A 304 -4.14 18.99 -4.98
CA TRP A 304 -4.39 17.91 -4.04
C TRP A 304 -3.07 17.30 -3.58
N TYR A 305 -2.84 17.28 -2.28
CA TYR A 305 -1.61 16.74 -1.67
C TYR A 305 -1.92 15.48 -0.86
N GLY A 306 -2.04 14.34 -1.54
CA GLY A 306 -2.27 13.05 -0.89
C GLY A 306 -1.11 12.56 -0.01
N GLY A 307 0.09 13.13 -0.15
CA GLY A 307 1.26 12.74 0.62
C GLY A 307 2.12 11.66 -0.06
N ARG A 308 3.13 11.19 0.67
CA ARG A 308 3.92 10.00 0.35
C ARG A 308 3.22 8.75 0.87
N SER A 309 3.34 7.66 0.13
CA SER A 309 2.67 6.40 0.44
C SER A 309 3.55 5.48 1.31
N ILE A 310 3.75 4.21 0.95
CA ILE A 310 4.36 3.21 1.82
C ILE A 310 5.82 2.94 1.47
N GLN A 311 6.60 2.61 2.50
CA GLN A 311 7.94 2.05 2.35
C GLN A 311 8.06 0.84 3.29
N VAL A 312 8.51 -0.28 2.76
CA VAL A 312 8.62 -1.56 3.49
C VAL A 312 10.01 -2.14 3.31
N THR A 313 10.67 -2.42 4.43
CA THR A 313 11.89 -3.23 4.51
C THR A 313 11.61 -4.52 5.32
N GLY A 314 12.62 -5.36 5.55
CA GLY A 314 12.48 -6.59 6.35
C GLY A 314 12.13 -7.81 5.49
N SER A 315 11.42 -8.77 6.05
CA SER A 315 11.07 -10.03 5.37
C SER A 315 9.61 -10.44 5.58
N ASN A 316 9.04 -11.15 4.61
CA ASN A 316 7.73 -11.82 4.72
C ASN A 316 6.54 -10.89 5.06
N ASN A 317 6.70 -9.57 4.89
CA ASN A 317 5.59 -8.62 5.01
C ASN A 317 4.54 -8.83 3.92
N SER A 318 3.28 -8.60 4.28
CA SER A 318 2.11 -8.73 3.40
C SER A 318 1.45 -7.37 3.20
N ILE A 319 1.33 -6.92 1.95
CA ILE A 319 0.71 -5.66 1.54
C ILE A 319 -0.50 -6.00 0.66
N ILE A 320 -1.70 -5.94 1.23
CA ILE A 320 -2.88 -6.57 0.64
C ILE A 320 -4.05 -5.59 0.54
N ASN A 321 -4.70 -5.53 -0.62
CA ASN A 321 -5.98 -4.81 -0.81
C ASN A 321 -5.98 -3.34 -0.37
N ASN A 322 -4.83 -2.67 -0.36
CA ASN A 322 -4.75 -1.24 -0.05
C ASN A 322 -5.11 -0.42 -1.28
N ARG A 323 -5.62 0.80 -1.05
CA ARG A 323 -5.98 1.75 -2.11
C ARG A 323 -5.20 3.04 -1.96
N PHE A 324 -4.61 3.47 -3.07
CA PHE A 324 -3.78 4.66 -3.18
C PHE A 324 -4.32 5.51 -4.32
N ALA A 325 -4.58 6.78 -4.08
CA ALA A 325 -4.95 7.71 -5.14
C ALA A 325 -4.55 9.12 -4.73
N GLY A 326 -4.28 9.97 -5.72
CA GLY A 326 -4.02 11.39 -5.48
C GLY A 326 -2.69 11.66 -4.76
N LEU A 327 -1.69 10.79 -4.91
CA LEU A 327 -0.40 10.97 -4.23
C LEU A 327 0.41 12.08 -4.87
N HIS A 328 0.64 13.13 -4.10
CA HIS A 328 1.43 14.29 -4.46
C HIS A 328 1.91 14.99 -3.19
N VAL A 329 3.07 15.64 -3.27
CA VAL A 329 3.75 16.30 -2.15
C VAL A 329 4.30 17.64 -2.61
N THR A 330 4.50 18.56 -1.66
CA THR A 330 5.31 19.76 -1.94
C THR A 330 6.74 19.32 -2.23
N GLN A 331 7.32 19.80 -3.33
CA GLN A 331 8.61 19.33 -3.82
C GLN A 331 9.30 20.36 -4.70
N SER A 332 10.63 20.35 -4.68
CA SER A 332 11.45 21.17 -5.57
C SER A 332 11.37 20.67 -7.02
N THR A 333 11.86 21.46 -7.97
CA THR A 333 11.81 21.09 -9.40
C THR A 333 12.56 19.80 -9.73
N ASN A 334 13.56 19.45 -8.92
CA ASN A 334 14.46 18.31 -9.15
C ASN A 334 14.23 17.18 -8.14
N ASP A 335 13.21 17.28 -7.29
CA ASP A 335 12.91 16.22 -6.35
C ASP A 335 12.23 15.06 -7.09
N THR A 336 12.62 13.83 -6.74
CA THR A 336 11.91 12.63 -7.16
C THR A 336 10.48 12.64 -6.61
N PRO A 337 9.46 12.51 -7.49
CA PRO A 337 8.07 12.40 -7.07
C PRO A 337 7.82 11.22 -6.11
N PRO A 338 6.70 11.22 -5.37
CA PRO A 338 6.45 10.18 -4.38
C PRO A 338 6.16 8.83 -5.05
N ILE A 339 7.05 7.85 -4.87
CA ILE A 339 6.79 6.46 -5.25
C ILE A 339 5.68 5.89 -4.36
N THR A 340 4.72 5.18 -4.95
CA THR A 340 3.55 4.66 -4.24
C THR A 340 3.92 3.50 -3.31
N MET A 341 4.75 2.56 -3.76
CA MET A 341 5.29 1.51 -2.90
C MET A 341 6.79 1.35 -3.13
N GLU A 342 7.57 1.52 -2.07
CA GLU A 342 8.99 1.18 -2.05
C GLU A 342 9.16 -0.06 -1.19
N ILE A 343 9.55 -1.17 -1.80
CA ILE A 343 9.60 -2.47 -1.15
C ILE A 343 11.01 -3.03 -1.33
N SER A 344 11.63 -3.41 -0.22
CA SER A 344 12.98 -3.97 -0.20
C SER A 344 13.06 -5.09 0.83
N GLY A 345 13.90 -6.10 0.60
CA GLY A 345 14.10 -7.20 1.55
C GLY A 345 13.81 -8.55 0.93
N ASP A 346 13.08 -9.42 1.61
CA ASP A 346 12.83 -10.80 1.12
C ASP A 346 11.38 -11.28 1.34
N GLY A 347 10.90 -12.12 0.43
CA GLY A 347 9.65 -12.89 0.64
C GLY A 347 8.36 -12.08 0.79
N HIS A 348 8.33 -10.80 0.39
CA HIS A 348 7.13 -9.98 0.51
C HIS A 348 5.99 -10.43 -0.40
N THR A 349 4.75 -10.37 0.09
CA THR A 349 3.54 -10.59 -0.72
C THR A 349 2.83 -9.27 -0.96
N VAL A 350 2.63 -8.90 -2.22
CA VAL A 350 2.01 -7.64 -2.64
C VAL A 350 0.85 -7.96 -3.58
N THR A 351 -0.39 -7.94 -3.08
CA THR A 351 -1.54 -8.40 -3.87
C THR A 351 -2.82 -7.61 -3.68
N GLY A 352 -3.59 -7.51 -4.76
CA GLY A 352 -4.92 -6.90 -4.74
C GLY A 352 -4.94 -5.38 -4.49
N ASN A 353 -3.77 -4.72 -4.48
CA ASN A 353 -3.69 -3.29 -4.23
C ASN A 353 -4.13 -2.51 -5.46
N ILE A 354 -4.71 -1.33 -5.24
CA ILE A 354 -5.18 -0.42 -6.29
C ILE A 354 -4.43 0.90 -6.16
N ILE A 355 -3.66 1.26 -7.18
CA ILE A 355 -2.88 2.49 -7.28
C ILE A 355 -3.49 3.38 -8.36
N GLY A 356 -3.77 4.63 -8.02
CA GLY A 356 -4.29 5.65 -8.92
C GLY A 356 -5.80 5.65 -9.12
N ARG A 357 -6.58 4.87 -8.37
CA ARG A 357 -8.05 4.82 -8.50
C ARG A 357 -8.77 4.93 -7.16
N ASP A 358 -9.68 5.89 -7.06
CA ASP A 358 -10.49 6.12 -5.84
C ASP A 358 -11.64 5.11 -5.70
N VAL A 359 -12.36 5.11 -4.56
CA VAL A 359 -13.42 4.10 -4.31
C VAL A 359 -14.61 4.19 -5.26
N ALA A 360 -14.84 5.34 -5.89
CA ALA A 360 -15.87 5.50 -6.91
C ALA A 360 -15.44 4.95 -8.28
N GLY A 361 -14.18 4.53 -8.41
CA GLY A 361 -13.62 4.01 -9.66
C GLY A 361 -13.08 5.12 -10.57
N ASN A 362 -12.93 6.34 -10.07
CA ASN A 362 -12.33 7.42 -10.85
C ASN A 362 -10.83 7.18 -10.99
N ASP A 363 -10.32 7.33 -12.21
CA ASP A 363 -8.89 7.27 -12.50
C ASP A 363 -8.25 8.61 -12.16
N ILE A 364 -7.63 8.65 -10.97
CA ILE A 364 -7.01 9.84 -10.39
C ILE A 364 -5.53 9.90 -10.74
N GLY A 365 -4.84 8.76 -10.69
CA GLY A 365 -3.40 8.67 -10.80
C GLY A 365 -2.61 9.01 -9.55
N VAL A 366 -1.30 8.94 -9.70
CA VAL A 366 -0.28 9.23 -8.69
C VAL A 366 0.92 9.91 -9.36
N CYS A 367 1.54 10.89 -8.68
CA CYS A 367 2.55 11.73 -9.31
C CYS A 367 3.95 11.12 -9.45
N GLY A 368 4.18 9.96 -8.85
CA GLY A 368 5.40 9.20 -9.01
C GLY A 368 5.12 7.76 -9.36
N GLN A 369 6.20 6.97 -9.34
CA GLN A 369 6.18 5.59 -9.79
C GLN A 369 5.19 4.73 -8.99
N GLY A 370 4.62 3.71 -9.63
CA GLY A 370 3.75 2.74 -8.97
C GLY A 370 4.49 1.94 -7.90
N MET A 371 5.48 1.14 -8.29
CA MET A 371 6.20 0.26 -7.36
C MET A 371 7.69 0.20 -7.67
N LEU A 372 8.52 0.45 -6.67
CA LEU A 372 9.95 0.15 -6.67
C LEU A 372 10.20 -1.09 -5.80
N LEU A 373 10.75 -2.14 -6.41
CA LEU A 373 10.98 -3.44 -5.79
C LEU A 373 12.48 -3.75 -5.75
N GLN A 374 12.99 -4.17 -4.59
CA GLN A 374 14.40 -4.49 -4.36
C GLN A 374 14.52 -5.75 -3.50
N GLY A 375 15.56 -6.55 -3.68
CA GLY A 375 15.72 -7.80 -2.92
C GLY A 375 15.05 -9.02 -3.59
N THR A 376 14.62 -10.03 -2.83
CA THR A 376 14.37 -11.37 -3.40
C THR A 376 13.02 -11.96 -3.03
N GLU A 377 12.62 -13.00 -3.77
CA GLU A 377 11.46 -13.86 -3.47
C GLU A 377 10.11 -13.15 -3.28
N HIS A 378 9.99 -11.90 -3.72
CA HIS A 378 8.71 -11.20 -3.66
C HIS A 378 7.69 -11.81 -4.62
N LEU A 379 6.44 -11.86 -4.18
CA LEU A 379 5.28 -12.18 -4.99
C LEU A 379 4.44 -10.92 -5.17
N VAL A 380 4.41 -10.38 -6.39
CA VAL A 380 3.65 -9.18 -6.76
C VAL A 380 2.62 -9.55 -7.82
N GLU A 381 1.36 -9.68 -7.41
CA GLU A 381 0.29 -10.13 -8.31
C GLU A 381 -1.07 -9.47 -8.05
N PHE A 382 -1.92 -9.45 -9.07
CA PHE A 382 -3.31 -8.95 -8.97
C PHE A 382 -3.43 -7.49 -8.49
N ASN A 383 -2.37 -6.68 -8.66
CA ASN A 383 -2.45 -5.26 -8.38
C ASN A 383 -2.96 -4.51 -9.61
N THR A 384 -3.65 -3.40 -9.41
CA THR A 384 -4.07 -2.48 -10.46
C THR A 384 -3.31 -1.17 -10.30
N ILE A 385 -2.68 -0.68 -11.35
CA ILE A 385 -1.96 0.59 -11.39
C ILE A 385 -2.53 1.42 -12.54
N VAL A 386 -3.00 2.62 -12.22
CA VAL A 386 -3.61 3.54 -13.19
C VAL A 386 -2.94 4.90 -13.09
N HIS A 387 -2.59 5.52 -14.22
CA HIS A 387 -2.04 6.89 -14.27
C HIS A 387 -0.91 7.14 -13.27
N SER A 388 -0.05 6.13 -13.05
CA SER A 388 1.19 6.36 -12.30
C SER A 388 2.17 7.06 -13.21
N ARG A 389 2.77 8.17 -12.77
CA ARG A 389 3.86 8.77 -13.54
C ARG A 389 5.13 7.94 -13.38
N ASN A 390 5.79 7.67 -14.49
CA ASN A 390 6.97 6.83 -14.54
C ASN A 390 8.24 7.72 -14.54
N GLY A 391 9.38 7.17 -14.11
CA GLY A 391 10.65 7.88 -14.02
C GLY A 391 11.12 8.18 -12.59
N PHE A 392 12.37 7.81 -12.29
CA PHE A 392 13.03 8.11 -11.02
C PHE A 392 13.50 9.57 -10.99
N GLU A 393 13.99 10.06 -12.13
CA GLU A 393 14.32 11.45 -12.39
C GLU A 393 13.31 12.10 -13.36
N PRO A 394 13.14 13.44 -13.30
CA PRO A 394 12.30 14.18 -14.25
C PRO A 394 12.63 14.01 -15.73
N ASN A 395 13.82 13.48 -16.06
CA ASN A 395 14.34 13.37 -17.42
C ASN A 395 14.53 11.89 -17.85
N ASP A 396 14.04 10.92 -17.07
CA ASP A 396 14.13 9.49 -17.40
C ASP A 396 13.10 9.04 -18.44
N ASP A 397 12.42 9.99 -19.07
CA ASP A 397 11.40 9.81 -20.09
C ASP A 397 11.90 8.95 -21.26
N GLY A 398 11.20 7.84 -21.53
CA GLY A 398 11.54 6.86 -22.56
C GLY A 398 12.76 5.97 -22.25
N THR A 399 13.19 5.88 -20.98
CA THR A 399 14.28 4.99 -20.54
C THR A 399 13.76 3.72 -19.85
N ASP A 400 14.63 2.75 -19.54
CA ASP A 400 14.24 1.58 -18.73
C ASP A 400 13.74 1.96 -17.32
N PHE A 401 14.09 3.14 -16.81
CA PHE A 401 13.62 3.67 -15.53
C PHE A 401 12.19 4.21 -15.60
N ASP A 402 11.67 4.37 -16.82
CA ASP A 402 10.33 4.83 -17.12
C ASP A 402 9.32 3.69 -17.06
N SER A 403 9.17 3.09 -15.86
CA SER A 403 8.27 1.95 -15.65
C SER A 403 7.35 2.08 -14.46
N ALA A 404 6.12 1.55 -14.58
CA ALA A 404 5.15 1.53 -13.48
C ALA A 404 5.66 0.68 -12.32
N ILE A 405 6.20 -0.51 -12.63
CA ILE A 405 6.84 -1.43 -11.70
C ILE A 405 8.32 -1.54 -12.07
N LEU A 406 9.19 -1.08 -11.18
CA LEU A 406 10.62 -1.10 -11.39
C LEU A 406 11.29 -2.03 -10.39
N THR A 407 12.20 -2.86 -10.89
CA THR A 407 13.07 -3.69 -10.06
C THR A 407 14.51 -3.22 -10.11
N GLN A 408 15.15 -3.10 -8.94
CA GLN A 408 16.52 -2.62 -8.80
C GLN A 408 17.29 -3.40 -7.72
N SER A 409 18.63 -3.43 -7.87
CA SER A 409 19.63 -3.84 -6.86
C SER A 409 19.45 -5.20 -6.17
N PHE A 410 20.42 -6.10 -6.34
CA PHE A 410 20.40 -7.43 -5.74
C PHE A 410 21.79 -7.88 -5.28
N ASP A 411 21.84 -8.71 -4.24
CA ASP A 411 22.99 -9.56 -3.98
C ASP A 411 23.09 -10.58 -5.11
N VAL A 412 24.06 -10.36 -6.00
CA VAL A 412 24.40 -11.27 -7.10
C VAL A 412 24.73 -12.66 -6.53
N GLY A 413 23.82 -13.63 -6.66
CA GLY A 413 24.11 -15.05 -6.41
C GLY A 413 23.03 -15.90 -5.73
N SER A 414 21.94 -15.35 -5.21
CA SER A 414 20.91 -16.15 -4.51
C SER A 414 20.06 -17.02 -5.44
N GLY A 415 19.97 -16.66 -6.72
CA GLY A 415 19.23 -17.43 -7.72
C GLY A 415 17.72 -17.28 -7.61
N ASN A 416 17.12 -16.88 -6.49
CA ASN A 416 15.68 -16.66 -6.37
C ASN A 416 15.35 -15.17 -6.51
N TRP A 417 14.60 -14.81 -7.56
CA TRP A 417 14.26 -13.41 -7.84
C TRP A 417 12.76 -13.15 -7.67
N ILE A 418 12.34 -11.95 -8.04
CA ILE A 418 10.98 -11.45 -7.88
C ILE A 418 10.02 -12.07 -8.91
N THR A 419 8.83 -12.43 -8.44
CA THR A 419 7.68 -12.82 -9.27
C THR A 419 6.75 -11.62 -9.42
N VAL A 420 6.64 -11.05 -10.63
CA VAL A 420 5.67 -10.02 -11.00
C VAL A 420 4.73 -10.55 -12.07
N ARG A 421 3.47 -10.82 -11.75
CA ARG A 421 2.53 -11.43 -12.71
C ARG A 421 1.09 -10.97 -12.47
N LYS A 422 0.24 -11.07 -13.49
CA LYS A 422 -1.21 -10.82 -13.37
C LYS A 422 -1.55 -9.45 -12.76
N ASN A 423 -0.66 -8.47 -12.91
CA ASN A 423 -0.92 -7.08 -12.55
C ASN A 423 -1.54 -6.38 -13.76
N THR A 424 -2.48 -5.49 -13.49
CA THR A 424 -3.08 -4.60 -14.48
C THR A 424 -2.40 -3.24 -14.39
N VAL A 425 -1.90 -2.75 -15.52
CA VAL A 425 -1.28 -1.43 -15.63
C VAL A 425 -1.90 -0.69 -16.81
N ILE A 426 -2.54 0.45 -16.52
CA ILE A 426 -3.35 1.25 -17.43
C ILE A 426 -2.82 2.68 -17.43
N ASP A 427 -2.53 3.21 -18.60
CA ASP A 427 -2.08 4.57 -18.87
C ASP A 427 -0.95 5.03 -17.93
N ALA A 428 -0.02 4.13 -17.59
CA ALA A 428 1.13 4.49 -16.76
C ALA A 428 2.16 5.25 -17.60
N GLY A 429 2.75 6.28 -17.00
CA GLY A 429 3.76 7.17 -17.57
C GLY A 429 3.19 8.34 -18.36
N GLU A 430 4.05 9.02 -19.12
CA GLU A 430 3.69 10.22 -19.87
C GLU A 430 3.27 9.85 -21.30
N ALA A 431 2.11 10.36 -21.75
CA ALA A 431 1.50 10.02 -23.04
C ALA A 431 2.38 10.28 -24.28
N THR A 432 3.53 10.94 -24.14
CA THR A 432 4.44 11.29 -25.22
C THR A 432 5.48 10.22 -25.56
N HIS A 433 5.68 9.20 -24.72
CA HIS A 433 6.67 8.14 -24.95
C HIS A 433 6.10 6.74 -24.67
N PRO A 434 6.66 5.68 -25.29
CA PRO A 434 6.24 4.31 -25.01
C PRO A 434 6.77 3.90 -23.63
N ASP A 435 5.99 4.22 -22.62
CA ASP A 435 6.21 3.86 -21.21
C ASP A 435 6.30 2.35 -21.02
N HIS A 436 6.84 1.89 -19.89
CA HIS A 436 6.98 0.46 -19.59
C HIS A 436 6.12 0.00 -18.41
N VAL A 437 5.53 -1.20 -18.51
CA VAL A 437 4.81 -1.82 -17.38
C VAL A 437 5.77 -2.27 -16.28
N TYR A 438 6.73 -3.11 -16.65
CA TYR A 438 7.62 -3.80 -15.72
C TYR A 438 9.03 -3.93 -16.29
N ARG A 439 10.03 -3.42 -15.56
CA ARG A 439 11.44 -3.43 -15.98
C ARG A 439 12.42 -3.80 -14.88
N PHE A 440 13.56 -4.31 -15.33
CA PHE A 440 14.81 -4.34 -14.60
C PHE A 440 15.72 -3.24 -15.18
N ALA A 441 15.90 -2.11 -14.49
CA ALA A 441 16.65 -0.96 -15.07
C ALA A 441 18.04 -0.74 -14.46
N SER A 442 18.30 -1.22 -13.23
CA SER A 442 19.55 -0.90 -12.55
C SER A 442 20.76 -1.59 -13.19
N PRO A 443 21.93 -0.93 -13.33
CA PRO A 443 23.18 -1.56 -13.75
C PRO A 443 23.63 -2.72 -12.84
N GLY A 444 23.14 -2.76 -11.59
CA GLY A 444 23.37 -3.87 -10.66
C GLY A 444 22.57 -5.14 -11.04
N VAL A 445 21.62 -5.05 -11.96
CA VAL A 445 20.90 -6.22 -12.48
C VAL A 445 21.67 -6.80 -13.68
N PRO A 446 21.93 -8.12 -13.68
CA PRO A 446 22.54 -8.80 -14.82
C PRO A 446 21.87 -8.46 -16.14
N ILE A 447 22.68 -8.26 -17.19
CA ILE A 447 22.17 -7.81 -18.49
C ILE A 447 21.22 -8.84 -19.12
N GLU A 448 21.41 -10.11 -18.80
CA GLU A 448 20.58 -11.21 -19.24
C GLU A 448 19.14 -11.09 -18.72
N LEU A 449 18.95 -10.61 -17.48
CA LEU A 449 17.61 -10.31 -16.95
C LEU A 449 17.00 -9.07 -17.59
N ARG A 450 17.82 -8.02 -17.76
CA ARG A 450 17.35 -6.74 -18.32
C ARG A 450 16.92 -6.85 -19.77
N GLN A 451 17.59 -7.70 -20.56
CA GLN A 451 17.43 -7.77 -22.01
C GLN A 451 16.78 -9.08 -22.48
N PHE A 452 16.34 -9.98 -21.58
CA PHE A 452 15.61 -11.17 -21.98
C PHE A 452 14.32 -10.80 -22.72
N ASN A 453 14.08 -11.46 -23.86
CA ASN A 453 12.85 -11.31 -24.62
C ASN A 453 11.85 -12.41 -24.22
N PRO A 454 10.63 -12.05 -23.77
CA PRO A 454 9.60 -13.03 -23.42
C PRO A 454 9.12 -13.83 -24.63
N ALA A 455 8.32 -14.86 -24.36
CA ALA A 455 7.73 -15.72 -25.39
C ALA A 455 6.96 -14.90 -26.42
N LYS A 456 7.02 -15.28 -27.70
CA LYS A 456 6.35 -14.54 -28.79
C LYS A 456 5.11 -15.25 -29.28
N VAL A 457 4.11 -14.48 -29.69
CA VAL A 457 2.89 -15.00 -30.31
C VAL A 457 3.15 -15.30 -31.79
N THR A 458 2.67 -16.45 -32.28
CA THR A 458 2.77 -16.85 -33.70
C THR A 458 1.42 -17.07 -34.36
N ASN A 459 0.33 -17.21 -33.61
CA ASN A 459 -1.01 -17.30 -34.16
C ASN A 459 -2.06 -16.85 -33.13
N ILE A 460 -3.05 -16.10 -33.60
CA ILE A 460 -4.23 -15.66 -32.84
C ILE A 460 -5.46 -16.06 -33.67
N ASP A 461 -6.25 -17.01 -33.18
CA ASP A 461 -7.50 -17.46 -33.80
C ASP A 461 -8.66 -17.37 -32.79
N GLY A 462 -9.34 -16.22 -32.80
CA GLY A 462 -10.38 -15.90 -31.82
C GLY A 462 -9.81 -15.84 -30.40
N VAL A 463 -10.15 -16.84 -29.58
CA VAL A 463 -9.63 -16.99 -28.20
C VAL A 463 -8.46 -17.97 -28.11
N LEU A 464 -8.15 -18.69 -29.18
CA LEU A 464 -7.05 -19.65 -29.20
C LEU A 464 -5.78 -18.94 -29.66
N VAL A 465 -4.79 -18.92 -28.78
CA VAL A 465 -3.50 -18.28 -29.05
C VAL A 465 -2.41 -19.34 -28.97
N SER A 466 -1.41 -19.23 -29.83
CA SER A 466 -0.22 -20.08 -29.76
C SER A 466 1.02 -19.28 -30.11
N GLY A 467 2.16 -19.79 -29.66
CA GLY A 467 3.43 -19.12 -29.83
C GLY A 467 4.62 -20.02 -29.56
N THR A 468 5.79 -19.40 -29.56
CA THR A 468 7.08 -20.02 -29.26
C THR A 468 7.83 -19.23 -28.20
N GLN A 469 9.04 -19.66 -27.87
CA GLN A 469 10.00 -18.80 -27.19
C GLN A 469 10.25 -17.51 -27.98
N GLY A 470 10.74 -16.48 -27.28
CA GLY A 470 11.09 -15.20 -27.88
C GLY A 470 12.28 -15.32 -28.85
N ASP A 471 12.63 -14.20 -29.47
CA ASP A 471 13.84 -14.11 -30.27
C ASP A 471 15.04 -13.78 -29.38
N ASP A 472 16.19 -14.38 -29.66
CA ASP A 472 17.43 -14.11 -28.92
C ASP A 472 17.76 -12.61 -28.96
N ALA A 473 18.08 -12.04 -27.79
CA ALA A 473 18.41 -10.63 -27.71
C ALA A 473 19.87 -10.40 -28.14
N VAL A 474 20.06 -9.50 -29.09
CA VAL A 474 21.38 -9.06 -29.56
C VAL A 474 21.74 -7.77 -28.85
N VAL A 475 22.66 -7.86 -27.90
CA VAL A 475 23.18 -6.71 -27.16
C VAL A 475 24.40 -6.15 -27.91
N PRO A 476 24.64 -4.82 -27.92
CA PRO A 476 25.85 -4.25 -28.51
C PRO A 476 27.13 -4.96 -28.04
N GLY A 477 27.80 -5.67 -28.97
CA GLY A 477 28.95 -6.53 -28.68
C GLY A 477 28.77 -7.96 -29.23
N PRO A 478 29.62 -8.93 -28.84
CA PRO A 478 29.52 -10.32 -29.27
C PRO A 478 28.52 -11.15 -28.44
N THR A 479 27.76 -10.52 -27.54
CA THR A 479 26.90 -11.22 -26.58
C THR A 479 25.49 -11.40 -27.13
N THR A 480 25.09 -12.65 -27.30
CA THR A 480 23.70 -13.04 -27.59
C THR A 480 23.09 -13.62 -26.31
N ILE A 481 21.95 -13.09 -25.90
CA ILE A 481 21.19 -13.60 -24.76
C ILE A 481 20.11 -14.51 -25.32
N SER A 482 20.17 -15.79 -24.95
CA SER A 482 19.18 -16.74 -25.44
C SER A 482 17.80 -16.46 -24.85
N ALA A 483 16.79 -16.46 -25.71
CA ALA A 483 15.38 -16.37 -25.30
C ALA A 483 14.76 -17.75 -25.00
N ALA A 484 15.59 -18.81 -24.90
CA ALA A 484 15.13 -20.16 -24.59
C ALA A 484 14.30 -20.18 -23.31
N CYS A 485 13.10 -20.75 -23.40
CA CYS A 485 12.14 -20.79 -22.31
C CYS A 485 11.38 -22.14 -22.24
N PRO A 486 12.09 -23.28 -22.18
CA PRO A 486 11.44 -24.59 -22.15
C PRO A 486 10.66 -24.77 -20.84
N ASN A 487 9.40 -25.21 -20.92
CA ASN A 487 8.54 -25.39 -19.74
C ASN A 487 8.27 -24.11 -18.93
N CYS A 488 8.53 -22.92 -19.46
CA CYS A 488 8.17 -21.66 -18.80
C CYS A 488 6.66 -21.47 -18.67
N GLN A 489 6.24 -20.67 -17.69
CA GLN A 489 4.89 -20.13 -17.66
C GLN A 489 4.85 -18.85 -18.51
N ILE A 490 3.82 -18.72 -19.34
CA ILE A 490 3.58 -17.58 -20.23
C ILE A 490 2.30 -16.89 -19.77
N TYR A 491 2.35 -15.58 -19.58
CA TYR A 491 1.20 -14.74 -19.27
C TYR A 491 0.86 -13.84 -20.46
N LEU A 492 -0.43 -13.67 -20.71
CA LEU A 492 -0.98 -12.91 -21.85
C LEU A 492 -1.79 -11.74 -21.33
N TYR A 493 -1.48 -10.55 -21.84
CA TYR A 493 -2.16 -9.31 -21.45
C TYR A 493 -2.71 -8.60 -22.69
N ALA A 494 -3.90 -8.02 -22.56
CA ALA A 494 -4.42 -7.04 -23.51
C ALA A 494 -3.63 -5.73 -23.41
N ASP A 495 -3.51 -5.05 -24.53
CA ASP A 495 -2.98 -3.69 -24.69
C ASP A 495 -3.88 -3.00 -25.72
N ASP A 496 -4.30 -1.77 -25.46
CA ASP A 496 -5.40 -1.10 -26.17
C ASP A 496 -4.95 -0.25 -27.37
N LEU A 497 -3.71 -0.46 -27.83
CA LEU A 497 -3.13 0.14 -29.04
C LEU A 497 -3.01 1.67 -28.99
N ASP A 498 -2.99 2.28 -27.81
CA ASP A 498 -2.83 3.74 -27.66
C ASP A 498 -1.38 4.23 -27.92
N GLY A 499 -0.44 3.29 -28.04
CA GLY A 499 0.98 3.54 -28.30
C GLY A 499 1.88 3.38 -27.07
N ARG A 500 1.30 3.18 -25.89
CA ARG A 500 2.02 2.82 -24.66
C ARG A 500 2.23 1.31 -24.59
N ILE A 501 3.17 0.87 -23.76
CA ILE A 501 3.28 -0.55 -23.43
C ILE A 501 2.50 -0.78 -22.15
N GLU A 502 1.41 -1.52 -22.26
CA GLU A 502 0.46 -1.71 -21.17
C GLU A 502 0.18 -3.18 -20.86
N ALA A 503 -0.34 -3.40 -19.66
CA ALA A 503 -0.92 -4.67 -19.25
C ALA A 503 -2.38 -4.39 -18.87
N HIS A 504 -3.16 -3.92 -19.85
CA HIS A 504 -4.50 -3.38 -19.66
C HIS A 504 -5.44 -4.39 -19.02
N GLU A 505 -5.36 -5.66 -19.44
CA GLU A 505 -6.13 -6.76 -18.85
C GLU A 505 -5.35 -8.07 -18.92
N PHE A 506 -5.34 -8.86 -17.84
CA PHE A 506 -4.83 -10.23 -17.90
C PHE A 506 -5.86 -11.15 -18.59
N LEU A 507 -5.47 -11.74 -19.73
CA LEU A 507 -6.38 -12.54 -20.56
C LEU A 507 -6.16 -14.04 -20.45
N GLY A 508 -4.99 -14.51 -20.02
CA GLY A 508 -4.76 -15.93 -19.88
C GLY A 508 -3.31 -16.30 -19.64
N GLU A 509 -3.09 -17.60 -19.44
CA GLU A 509 -1.76 -18.15 -19.23
C GLU A 509 -1.61 -19.53 -19.87
N ALA A 510 -0.36 -19.92 -20.13
CA ALA A 510 -0.01 -21.23 -20.67
C ALA A 510 1.33 -21.70 -20.12
N THR A 511 1.57 -23.00 -20.18
CA THR A 511 2.89 -23.58 -19.93
C THR A 511 3.49 -24.00 -21.27
N ALA A 512 4.72 -23.55 -21.54
CA ALA A 512 5.44 -23.97 -22.74
C ALA A 512 5.84 -25.45 -22.65
N ASP A 513 6.04 -26.09 -23.80
CA ASP A 513 6.60 -27.43 -23.89
C ASP A 513 8.15 -27.40 -23.76
N GLY A 514 8.78 -28.56 -23.85
CA GLY A 514 10.24 -28.67 -23.79
C GLY A 514 10.99 -28.00 -24.93
N ASN A 515 10.30 -27.58 -26.00
CA ASN A 515 10.86 -26.82 -27.12
C ASN A 515 10.51 -25.33 -27.04
N GLY A 516 9.82 -24.88 -25.98
CA GLY A 516 9.36 -23.50 -25.85
C GLY A 516 8.08 -23.17 -26.63
N ASN A 517 7.41 -24.14 -27.26
CA ASN A 517 6.11 -23.90 -27.91
C ASN A 517 4.99 -23.87 -26.87
N TRP A 518 3.97 -23.06 -27.08
CA TRP A 518 2.87 -22.93 -26.13
C TRP A 518 1.55 -22.65 -26.82
N SER A 519 0.44 -22.96 -26.15
CA SER A 519 -0.91 -22.58 -26.55
C SER A 519 -1.74 -22.22 -25.32
N ALA A 520 -2.53 -21.17 -25.46
CA ALA A 520 -3.41 -20.63 -24.42
C ALA A 520 -4.83 -20.44 -24.95
N THR A 521 -5.80 -20.39 -24.02
CA THR A 521 -7.15 -19.90 -24.30
C THR A 521 -7.35 -18.59 -23.55
N LEU A 522 -7.67 -17.53 -24.27
CA LEU A 522 -7.99 -16.23 -23.69
C LEU A 522 -9.36 -16.29 -22.98
N SER A 523 -9.50 -15.50 -21.91
CA SER A 523 -10.77 -15.30 -21.18
C SER A 523 -11.87 -14.71 -22.07
N ARG A 524 -11.48 -13.95 -23.10
CA ARG A 524 -12.35 -13.34 -24.11
C ARG A 524 -11.57 -13.10 -25.41
N PRO A 525 -12.25 -12.95 -26.56
CA PRO A 525 -11.59 -12.50 -27.78
C PRO A 525 -11.06 -11.07 -27.61
N LEU A 526 -10.01 -10.75 -28.36
CA LEU A 526 -9.52 -9.37 -28.50
C LEU A 526 -10.56 -8.53 -29.24
N THR A 527 -10.68 -7.26 -28.85
CA THR A 527 -11.41 -6.26 -29.63
C THR A 527 -10.60 -5.80 -30.84
N ALA A 528 -11.21 -5.01 -31.73
CA ALA A 528 -10.52 -4.48 -32.91
C ALA A 528 -9.40 -3.48 -32.56
N ASN A 529 -9.41 -2.94 -31.35
CA ASN A 529 -8.43 -1.99 -30.85
C ASN A 529 -7.56 -2.62 -29.75
N GLU A 530 -7.34 -3.93 -29.79
CA GLU A 530 -6.49 -4.60 -28.82
C GLU A 530 -5.42 -5.45 -29.52
N GLY A 531 -4.25 -5.49 -28.89
CA GLY A 531 -3.21 -6.48 -29.16
C GLY A 531 -2.90 -7.31 -27.92
N LEU A 532 -1.97 -8.25 -28.08
CA LEU A 532 -1.44 -9.05 -26.99
C LEU A 532 -0.01 -8.67 -26.66
N ARG A 533 0.27 -8.61 -25.37
CA ARG A 533 1.60 -8.59 -24.77
C ARG A 533 1.86 -9.91 -24.05
N THR A 534 3.13 -10.28 -23.96
CA THR A 534 3.55 -11.53 -23.31
C THR A 534 4.56 -11.26 -22.21
N GLN A 535 4.53 -12.13 -21.20
CA GLN A 535 5.54 -12.20 -20.14
C GLN A 535 5.88 -13.66 -19.89
N SER A 536 7.16 -13.96 -19.63
CA SER A 536 7.62 -15.31 -19.30
C SER A 536 7.98 -15.41 -17.84
N MET A 537 7.85 -16.59 -17.25
CA MET A 537 8.34 -16.92 -15.92
C MET A 537 9.06 -18.27 -15.94
N ALA A 538 10.24 -18.31 -15.33
CA ALA A 538 10.98 -19.54 -15.17
C ALA A 538 10.29 -20.43 -14.13
N ASN A 539 9.87 -21.62 -14.53
CA ASN A 539 9.24 -22.60 -13.62
C ASN A 539 10.25 -23.43 -12.81
N GLY A 540 11.55 -23.20 -13.03
CA GLY A 540 12.64 -23.89 -12.34
C GLY A 540 13.95 -23.12 -12.53
N ASN A 541 14.91 -23.37 -11.64
CA ASN A 541 16.20 -22.68 -11.68
C ASN A 541 16.95 -22.98 -12.99
N GLY A 542 17.42 -21.92 -13.65
CA GLY A 542 18.20 -22.02 -14.89
C GLY A 542 17.40 -22.43 -16.13
N VAL A 543 16.06 -22.52 -16.05
CA VAL A 543 15.19 -22.71 -17.21
C VAL A 543 15.34 -21.57 -18.20
N ILE A 544 15.32 -20.34 -17.69
CA ILE A 544 15.84 -19.16 -18.36
C ILE A 544 17.23 -18.94 -17.76
N HIS A 545 18.24 -18.68 -18.59
CA HIS A 545 19.62 -18.47 -18.14
C HIS A 545 19.65 -17.44 -17.00
N ILE A 546 20.33 -17.75 -15.89
CA ILE A 546 20.45 -16.98 -14.62
C ILE A 546 19.15 -16.72 -13.83
N PHE A 547 17.97 -17.06 -14.34
CA PHE A 547 16.71 -16.88 -13.62
C PHE A 547 16.51 -18.00 -12.60
N GLY A 548 15.92 -17.62 -11.47
CA GLY A 548 15.37 -18.54 -10.49
C GLY A 548 14.03 -19.09 -10.89
N ALA A 549 13.63 -20.16 -10.21
CA ALA A 549 12.24 -20.55 -10.17
C ALA A 549 11.39 -19.37 -9.67
N GLY A 550 10.28 -19.09 -10.35
CA GLY A 550 9.38 -17.97 -10.05
C GLY A 550 9.78 -16.63 -10.65
N THR A 551 11.02 -16.46 -11.14
CA THR A 551 11.45 -15.19 -11.72
C THR A 551 10.70 -14.88 -13.01
N THR A 552 10.05 -13.72 -13.05
CA THR A 552 9.33 -13.21 -14.23
C THR A 552 10.21 -12.30 -15.06
N SER A 553 10.10 -12.38 -16.39
CA SER A 553 10.71 -11.42 -17.30
C SER A 553 9.97 -10.08 -17.28
N ARG A 554 10.58 -9.07 -17.90
CA ARG A 554 9.87 -7.88 -18.38
C ARG A 554 8.68 -8.24 -19.28
N LEU A 555 7.74 -7.31 -19.43
CA LEU A 555 6.68 -7.41 -20.44
C LEU A 555 7.26 -7.20 -21.85
N SER A 556 6.67 -7.85 -22.87
CA SER A 556 7.11 -7.75 -24.26
C SER A 556 7.01 -6.32 -24.80
N ASP A 557 8.07 -5.86 -25.45
CA ASP A 557 8.02 -4.62 -26.23
C ASP A 557 7.24 -4.81 -27.52
N ASP A 558 7.19 -6.04 -28.01
CA ASP A 558 6.37 -6.44 -29.14
C ASP A 558 4.90 -6.45 -28.77
N LEU A 559 4.08 -5.98 -29.70
CA LEU A 559 2.63 -6.03 -29.64
C LEU A 559 2.11 -6.90 -30.77
N TYR A 560 1.35 -7.94 -30.41
CA TYR A 560 0.86 -8.93 -31.37
C TYR A 560 -0.62 -8.68 -31.66
N THR A 561 -0.93 -8.26 -32.89
CA THR A 561 -2.32 -7.99 -33.31
C THR A 561 -2.84 -9.05 -34.28
N PRO A 562 -4.14 -9.40 -34.21
CA PRO A 562 -4.78 -10.27 -35.19
C PRO A 562 -4.92 -9.51 -36.52
N THR A 563 -4.60 -10.15 -37.66
CA THR A 563 -4.81 -9.56 -38.99
C THR A 563 -5.60 -10.49 -39.92
N PRO A 564 -6.26 -9.97 -40.96
CA PRO A 564 -7.01 -10.80 -41.92
C PRO A 564 -6.16 -11.82 -42.71
N GLU A 565 -4.82 -11.65 -42.77
CA GLU A 565 -3.89 -12.50 -43.52
C GLU A 565 -2.84 -13.22 -42.61
N GLY A 566 -2.89 -13.07 -41.28
CA GLY A 566 -1.87 -13.55 -40.32
C GLY A 566 -1.75 -12.66 -39.08
N TYR A 567 -0.54 -12.38 -38.59
CA TYR A 567 -0.26 -11.41 -37.50
C TYR A 567 0.74 -10.34 -37.96
N TYR A 568 0.63 -9.10 -37.46
CA TYR A 568 1.71 -8.11 -37.54
C TYR A 568 2.44 -8.06 -36.21
N LEU A 569 3.76 -8.08 -36.28
CA LEU A 569 4.61 -7.62 -35.17
C LEU A 569 4.59 -6.09 -35.23
N TYR A 570 3.86 -5.43 -34.34
CA TYR A 570 4.09 -4.01 -34.13
C TYR A 570 5.34 -3.92 -33.25
N LEU A 571 6.50 -3.72 -33.90
CA LEU A 571 7.64 -3.17 -33.18
C LEU A 571 7.21 -1.75 -32.79
N PRO A 572 7.26 -1.37 -31.50
CA PRO A 572 7.09 0.02 -31.13
C PRO A 572 8.08 0.80 -32.00
N THR A 573 7.62 1.90 -32.59
CA THR A 573 8.50 2.86 -33.27
C THR A 573 9.40 3.51 -32.23
N ILE A 574 10.31 2.72 -31.65
CA ILE A 574 11.44 3.21 -30.89
C ILE A 574 12.36 3.81 -31.94
N ILE A 575 12.25 5.13 -32.12
CA ILE A 575 13.36 5.90 -32.66
C ILE A 575 14.44 5.78 -31.59
N ARG A 576 15.34 4.80 -31.75
CA ARG A 576 16.54 4.65 -30.92
C ARG A 576 17.49 5.83 -31.11
#